data_AF-A0A0Q7W3W3-F1
#
_entry.id   AF-A0A0Q7W3W3-F1
#
_cell.length_a   1.000
_cell.length_b   1.000
_cell.length_c   1.000
_cell.angle_alpha   90.00
_cell.angle_beta   90.00
_cell.angle_gamma   90.00
#
_symmetry.space_group_name_H-M   'P 1'
#
loop_
_entity.id
_entity.type
_entity.pdbx_description
1 polymer ?
#
loop_
_entity_poly.entity_id
_entity_poly.type
_entity_poly.pdbx_seq_one_letter_code
_entity_poly.pdbx_strand_id
1 'polypeptide(L)'
;MVRVACWASVAALVWLAAPTASWAASFDCAKAGTPTEKAICKDAAVSKLDEQVAAAFKAAQGLWPAGNWPVFIRNEQREWLKDRNGICKADVACLKEDYERRLTFLTHPSLKWMGRYVAGRCPQDGVYLDVTPSYPDAGIGVTLYLCPDPKGNMLLQAEGDVDAAGKLRFDDAGCPRVLTFTQDAATLSAPKTEVCERGADSRAFRRDPAKSPYLGE
;
A
#
# COMPACT_ATOMS: atom_id res chain seq x y z
N MET A 1 -37.36 -48.82 65.06
CA MET A 1 -38.25 -49.17 63.92
C MET A 1 -37.76 -48.44 62.69
N VAL A 2 -37.91 -49.08 61.53
CA VAL A 2 -37.23 -48.86 60.24
C VAL A 2 -37.73 -47.63 59.45
N ARG A 3 -36.85 -47.02 58.63
CA ARG A 3 -36.97 -46.64 57.18
C ARG A 3 -36.33 -45.26 56.89
N VAL A 4 -35.17 -45.16 56.21
CA VAL A 4 -34.85 -45.31 54.76
C VAL A 4 -35.42 -44.20 53.86
N ALA A 5 -34.54 -43.69 52.98
CA ALA A 5 -34.72 -42.86 51.77
C ALA A 5 -34.51 -41.34 51.98
N CYS A 6 -33.85 -40.59 51.10
CA CYS A 6 -33.34 -40.87 49.75
C CYS A 6 -32.21 -39.87 49.48
N TRP A 7 -31.00 -40.31 49.15
CA TRP A 7 -29.97 -39.40 48.64
C TRP A 7 -30.32 -39.05 47.19
N ALA A 8 -30.83 -37.84 46.98
CA ALA A 8 -30.99 -37.27 45.66
C ALA A 8 -29.60 -36.90 45.13
N SER A 9 -29.04 -37.78 44.29
CA SER A 9 -27.83 -37.51 43.53
C SER A 9 -28.09 -36.33 42.58
N VAL A 10 -27.55 -35.16 42.91
CA VAL A 10 -27.45 -34.02 41.99
C VAL A 10 -26.31 -34.34 41.02
N ALA A 11 -26.65 -34.90 39.85
CA ALA A 11 -25.71 -35.01 38.75
C ALA A 11 -25.47 -33.60 38.18
N ALA A 12 -24.46 -32.91 38.70
CA ALA A 12 -23.98 -31.65 38.15
C ALA A 12 -23.34 -31.93 36.78
N LEU A 13 -24.09 -31.67 35.70
CA LEU A 13 -23.54 -31.57 34.35
C LEU A 13 -22.62 -30.35 34.30
N VAL A 14 -21.34 -30.57 34.59
CA VAL A 14 -20.27 -29.62 34.29
C VAL A 14 -20.15 -29.58 32.77
N TRP A 15 -20.79 -28.59 32.15
CA TRP A 15 -20.51 -28.21 30.77
C TRP A 15 -19.07 -27.70 30.74
N LEU A 16 -18.15 -28.55 30.26
CA LEU A 16 -16.83 -28.07 29.84
C LEU A 16 -17.06 -27.15 28.64
N ALA A 17 -17.16 -25.84 28.90
CA ALA A 17 -16.95 -24.84 27.87
C ALA A 17 -15.49 -24.96 27.44
N ALA A 18 -15.24 -25.71 26.36
CA ALA A 18 -13.96 -25.68 25.70
C ALA A 18 -13.69 -24.23 25.31
N PRO A 19 -12.54 -23.64 25.69
CA PRO A 19 -12.19 -22.31 25.24
C PRO A 19 -12.09 -22.39 23.72
N THR A 20 -13.05 -21.83 23.01
CA THR A 20 -12.86 -21.48 21.61
C THR A 20 -11.73 -20.47 21.65
N ALA A 21 -10.52 -20.89 21.27
CA ALA A 21 -9.44 -19.96 21.03
C ALA A 21 -10.00 -18.92 20.05
N SER A 22 -10.30 -17.74 20.55
CA SER A 22 -10.75 -16.64 19.71
C SER A 22 -9.48 -16.03 19.17
N TRP A 23 -9.05 -16.50 18.00
CA TRP A 23 -8.09 -15.75 17.22
C TRP A 23 -8.76 -14.43 16.87
N ALA A 24 -8.21 -13.34 17.42
CA ALA A 24 -8.69 -12.03 17.09
C ALA A 24 -8.28 -11.74 15.65
N ALA A 25 -9.28 -11.66 14.78
CA ALA A 25 -9.14 -11.01 13.48
C ALA A 25 -9.43 -9.52 13.69
N SER A 26 -9.22 -8.70 12.65
CA SER A 26 -9.63 -7.28 12.66
C SER A 26 -11.16 -7.08 12.73
N PHE A 27 -11.93 -8.17 12.79
CA PHE A 27 -13.38 -8.21 12.90
C PHE A 27 -13.86 -9.33 13.85
N ASP A 28 -15.14 -9.29 14.21
CA ASP A 28 -15.78 -10.28 15.07
C ASP A 28 -16.02 -11.61 14.32
N CYS A 29 -15.24 -12.64 14.66
CA CYS A 29 -15.35 -13.97 14.06
C CYS A 29 -16.71 -14.65 14.24
N ALA A 30 -17.51 -14.26 15.24
CA ALA A 30 -18.88 -14.77 15.37
C ALA A 30 -19.80 -14.26 14.25
N LYS A 31 -19.41 -13.19 13.54
CA LYS A 31 -20.15 -12.59 12.42
C LYS A 31 -19.60 -12.98 11.05
N ALA A 32 -18.62 -13.89 10.98
CA ALA A 32 -18.02 -14.34 9.72
C ALA A 32 -19.05 -15.00 8.79
N GLY A 33 -19.38 -14.33 7.69
CA GLY A 33 -20.39 -14.77 6.71
C GLY A 33 -19.77 -15.42 5.48
N THR A 34 -18.60 -14.94 5.05
CA THR A 34 -17.94 -15.37 3.80
C THR A 34 -16.98 -16.54 4.01
N PRO A 35 -16.65 -17.30 2.95
CA PRO A 35 -15.60 -18.32 3.01
C PRO A 35 -14.25 -17.75 3.48
N THR A 36 -13.90 -16.54 3.02
CA THR A 36 -12.68 -15.84 3.41
C THR A 36 -12.67 -15.50 4.90
N GLU A 37 -13.72 -14.86 5.42
CA GLU A 37 -13.80 -14.53 6.85
C GLU A 37 -13.71 -15.78 7.73
N LYS A 38 -14.38 -16.87 7.33
CA LYS A 38 -14.31 -18.15 8.04
C LYS A 38 -12.90 -18.76 8.00
N ALA A 39 -12.18 -18.62 6.90
CA ALA A 39 -10.79 -19.09 6.80
C ALA A 39 -9.86 -18.24 7.68
N ILE A 40 -10.01 -16.91 7.66
CA ILE A 40 -9.27 -16.00 8.54
C ILE A 40 -9.46 -16.38 10.01
N CYS A 41 -10.70 -16.63 10.43
CA CYS A 41 -11.03 -16.97 11.82
C CYS A 41 -10.57 -18.38 12.26
N LYS A 42 -10.27 -19.28 11.31
CA LYS A 42 -9.86 -20.66 11.61
C LYS A 42 -8.35 -20.87 11.56
N ASP A 43 -7.60 -19.98 10.90
CA ASP A 43 -6.14 -20.06 10.82
C ASP A 43 -5.50 -18.91 11.60
N ALA A 44 -4.79 -19.27 12.68
CA ALA A 44 -4.14 -18.32 13.58
C ALA A 44 -3.17 -17.35 12.88
N ALA A 45 -2.45 -17.83 11.87
CA ALA A 45 -1.46 -17.03 11.15
C ALA A 45 -2.14 -16.03 10.21
N VAL A 46 -3.20 -16.45 9.51
CA VAL A 46 -4.01 -15.54 8.67
C VAL A 46 -4.72 -14.50 9.53
N SER A 47 -5.27 -14.89 10.70
CA SER A 47 -5.89 -13.95 11.65
C SER A 47 -4.91 -12.86 12.09
N LYS A 48 -3.68 -13.24 12.44
CA LYS A 48 -2.64 -12.29 12.83
C LYS A 48 -2.24 -11.34 11.69
N LEU A 49 -2.13 -11.86 10.47
CA LEU A 49 -1.86 -11.05 9.28
C LEU A 49 -2.99 -10.04 9.00
N ASP A 50 -4.24 -10.44 9.23
CA ASP A 50 -5.40 -9.55 9.10
C ASP A 50 -5.35 -8.39 10.11
N GLU A 51 -5.00 -8.65 11.37
CA GLU A 51 -4.76 -7.60 12.37
C GLU A 51 -3.61 -6.66 11.96
N GLN A 52 -2.51 -7.21 11.46
CA GLN A 52 -1.34 -6.43 11.02
C GLN A 52 -1.69 -5.51 9.85
N VAL A 53 -2.43 -6.01 8.85
CA VAL A 53 -2.88 -5.19 7.73
C VAL A 53 -3.87 -4.13 8.19
N ALA A 54 -4.77 -4.43 9.13
CA ALA A 54 -5.68 -3.42 9.69
C ALA A 54 -4.92 -2.29 10.42
N ALA A 55 -3.90 -2.64 11.20
CA ALA A 55 -3.03 -1.67 11.86
C ALA A 55 -2.21 -0.83 10.86
N ALA A 56 -1.60 -1.49 9.87
CA ALA A 56 -0.83 -0.84 8.82
C ALA A 56 -1.71 0.11 7.97
N PHE A 57 -2.93 -0.29 7.65
CA PHE A 57 -3.89 0.55 6.95
C PHE A 57 -4.23 1.80 7.76
N LYS A 58 -4.51 1.65 9.06
CA LYS A 58 -4.75 2.80 9.95
C LYS A 58 -3.57 3.76 10.00
N ALA A 59 -2.34 3.24 10.04
CA ALA A 59 -1.14 4.07 9.96
C ALA A 59 -1.00 4.77 8.60
N ALA A 60 -1.23 4.03 7.51
CA ALA A 60 -1.17 4.53 6.14
C ALA A 60 -2.16 5.69 5.92
N GLN A 61 -3.36 5.62 6.50
CA GLN A 61 -4.34 6.72 6.45
C GLN A 61 -3.79 8.06 7.01
N GLY A 62 -2.88 8.00 7.97
CA GLY A 62 -2.26 9.17 8.59
C GLY A 62 -1.00 9.70 7.89
N LEU A 63 -0.52 9.04 6.83
CA LEU A 63 0.75 9.43 6.18
C LEU A 63 0.69 10.83 5.56
N TRP A 64 -0.43 11.21 4.95
CA TRP A 64 -0.60 12.54 4.37
C TRP A 64 -2.04 13.04 4.55
N PRO A 65 -2.28 14.11 5.30
CA PRO A 65 -3.65 14.61 5.55
C PRO A 65 -4.20 15.46 4.40
N ALA A 66 -3.34 15.98 3.52
CA ALA A 66 -3.73 16.84 2.40
C ALA A 66 -3.88 16.08 1.06
N GLY A 67 -4.46 16.76 0.07
CA GLY A 67 -4.60 16.22 -1.29
C GLY A 67 -5.53 15.01 -1.35
N ASN A 68 -5.22 14.08 -2.25
CA ASN A 68 -6.08 12.92 -2.53
C ASN A 68 -5.75 11.70 -1.67
N TRP A 69 -4.81 11.81 -0.72
CA TRP A 69 -4.25 10.65 -0.02
C TRP A 69 -5.31 9.85 0.74
N PRO A 70 -6.19 10.49 1.56
CA PRO A 70 -7.21 9.76 2.29
C PRO A 70 -8.23 9.06 1.38
N VAL A 71 -8.46 9.59 0.16
CA VAL A 71 -9.35 8.97 -0.82
C VAL A 71 -8.66 7.79 -1.49
N PHE A 72 -7.42 8.00 -1.97
CA PHE A 72 -6.58 6.98 -2.59
C PHE A 72 -6.48 5.72 -1.71
N ILE A 73 -5.96 5.86 -0.48
CA ILE A 73 -5.64 4.71 0.35
C ILE A 73 -6.91 3.91 0.75
N ARG A 74 -8.06 4.59 0.90
CA ARG A 74 -9.34 3.94 1.18
C ARG A 74 -9.86 3.16 -0.03
N ASN A 75 -9.70 3.68 -1.23
CA ASN A 75 -10.11 2.99 -2.46
C ASN A 75 -9.22 1.76 -2.69
N GLU A 76 -7.90 1.91 -2.60
CA GLU A 76 -6.93 0.81 -2.66
C GLU A 76 -7.26 -0.31 -1.68
N GLN A 77 -7.60 0.02 -0.43
CA GLN A 77 -7.95 -0.98 0.58
C GLN A 77 -9.26 -1.70 0.24
N ARG A 78 -10.26 -0.98 -0.30
CA ARG A 78 -11.54 -1.57 -0.69
C ARG A 78 -11.37 -2.50 -1.89
N GLU A 79 -10.59 -2.10 -2.87
CA GLU A 79 -10.30 -2.90 -4.07
C GLU A 79 -9.53 -4.16 -3.68
N TRP A 80 -8.48 -4.04 -2.87
CA TRP A 80 -7.76 -5.19 -2.35
C TRP A 80 -8.67 -6.16 -1.58
N LEU A 81 -9.56 -5.67 -0.71
CA LEU A 81 -10.51 -6.53 0.01
C LEU A 81 -11.45 -7.31 -0.94
N LYS A 82 -11.90 -6.65 -2.01
CA LYS A 82 -12.74 -7.27 -3.05
C LYS A 82 -11.97 -8.38 -3.77
N ASP A 83 -10.74 -8.10 -4.19
CA ASP A 83 -9.90 -9.03 -4.95
C ASP A 83 -9.48 -10.22 -4.10
N ARG A 84 -9.01 -9.98 -2.87
CA ARG A 84 -8.70 -11.03 -1.87
C ARG A 84 -9.86 -11.99 -1.69
N ASN A 85 -11.07 -11.46 -1.49
CA ASN A 85 -12.27 -12.28 -1.29
C ASN A 85 -12.67 -13.07 -2.55
N GLY A 86 -12.49 -12.47 -3.74
CA GLY A 86 -12.83 -13.09 -5.02
C GLY A 86 -11.85 -14.17 -5.45
N ILE A 87 -10.55 -13.93 -5.26
CA ILE A 87 -9.45 -14.76 -5.74
C ILE A 87 -9.15 -15.88 -4.73
N CYS A 88 -8.80 -15.53 -3.50
CA CYS A 88 -8.33 -16.53 -2.52
C CYS A 88 -9.48 -17.33 -1.88
N LYS A 89 -10.66 -16.73 -1.71
CA LYS A 89 -11.79 -17.37 -1.01
C LYS A 89 -11.33 -17.96 0.34
N ALA A 90 -11.42 -19.28 0.52
CA ALA A 90 -11.01 -19.98 1.74
C ALA A 90 -9.60 -20.60 1.68
N ASP A 91 -8.84 -20.36 0.61
CA ASP A 91 -7.48 -20.86 0.46
C ASP A 91 -6.53 -20.10 1.41
N VAL A 92 -6.04 -20.80 2.43
CA VAL A 92 -5.16 -20.27 3.47
C VAL A 92 -3.79 -19.85 2.91
N ALA A 93 -3.24 -20.60 1.95
CA ALA A 93 -1.93 -20.26 1.38
C ALA A 93 -2.03 -18.99 0.54
N CYS A 94 -3.05 -18.89 -0.31
CA CYS A 94 -3.34 -17.67 -1.07
C CYS A 94 -3.55 -16.47 -0.15
N LEU A 95 -4.35 -16.62 0.92
CA LEU A 95 -4.57 -15.54 1.88
C LEU A 95 -3.26 -15.06 2.51
N LYS A 96 -2.39 -15.98 2.98
CA LYS A 96 -1.11 -15.61 3.59
C LYS A 96 -0.26 -14.75 2.65
N GLU A 97 -0.05 -15.22 1.43
CA GLU A 97 0.72 -14.47 0.44
C GLU A 97 0.10 -13.11 0.12
N ASP A 98 -1.23 -13.05 0.01
CA ASP A 98 -1.94 -11.81 -0.31
C ASP A 98 -1.89 -10.78 0.82
N TYR A 99 -2.01 -11.22 2.06
CA TYR A 99 -1.81 -10.34 3.23
C TYR A 99 -0.36 -9.85 3.35
N GLU A 100 0.63 -10.73 3.15
CA GLU A 100 2.05 -10.34 3.18
C GLU A 100 2.37 -9.31 2.10
N ARG A 101 1.85 -9.52 0.89
CA ARG A 101 1.93 -8.53 -0.19
C ARG A 101 1.29 -7.21 0.21
N ARG A 102 0.08 -7.25 0.77
CA ARG A 102 -0.62 -6.04 1.20
C ARG A 102 0.11 -5.30 2.30
N LEU A 103 0.68 -6.02 3.27
CA LEU A 103 1.47 -5.44 4.34
C LEU A 103 2.72 -4.75 3.77
N THR A 104 3.39 -5.37 2.80
CA THR A 104 4.55 -4.80 2.10
C THR A 104 4.17 -3.48 1.44
N PHE A 105 3.05 -3.45 0.70
CA PHE A 105 2.53 -2.21 0.10
C PHE A 105 2.25 -1.14 1.17
N LEU A 106 1.40 -1.43 2.16
CA LEU A 106 0.95 -0.44 3.15
C LEU A 106 2.06 0.14 4.02
N THR A 107 3.16 -0.59 4.18
CA THR A 107 4.31 -0.20 4.99
C THR A 107 5.48 0.32 4.16
N HIS A 108 5.36 0.35 2.83
CA HIS A 108 6.47 0.68 1.96
C HIS A 108 6.91 2.15 2.14
N PRO A 109 8.19 2.43 2.48
CA PRO A 109 8.64 3.79 2.80
C PRO A 109 8.56 4.75 1.62
N SER A 110 8.57 4.24 0.38
CA SER A 110 8.49 5.06 -0.83
C SER A 110 7.08 5.64 -1.10
N LEU A 111 6.02 5.11 -0.47
CA LEU A 111 4.65 5.60 -0.71
C LEU A 111 4.49 7.11 -0.42
N LYS A 112 5.26 7.65 0.53
CA LYS A 112 5.24 9.09 0.85
C LYS A 112 5.69 10.00 -0.30
N TRP A 113 6.39 9.45 -1.30
CA TRP A 113 6.86 10.19 -2.47
C TRP A 113 5.83 10.25 -3.59
N MET A 114 4.75 9.46 -3.52
CA MET A 114 3.68 9.46 -4.50
C MET A 114 3.05 10.83 -4.69
N GLY A 115 2.71 11.16 -5.94
CA GLY A 115 2.12 12.45 -6.31
C GLY A 115 2.68 13.01 -7.60
N ARG A 116 2.07 14.11 -8.03
CA ARG A 116 2.54 14.91 -9.17
C ARG A 116 3.51 15.99 -8.71
N TYR A 117 4.62 16.17 -9.42
CA TYR A 117 5.53 17.30 -9.23
C TYR A 117 5.72 18.03 -10.55
N VAL A 118 5.64 19.36 -10.52
CA VAL A 118 5.59 20.21 -11.71
C VAL A 118 6.79 21.15 -11.74
N ALA A 119 7.38 21.32 -12.91
CA ALA A 119 8.35 22.37 -13.20
C ALA A 119 7.87 23.21 -14.40
N GLY A 120 7.96 24.53 -14.27
CA GLY A 120 7.38 25.46 -15.25
C GLY A 120 5.87 25.64 -15.07
N ARG A 121 5.17 26.02 -16.14
CA ARG A 121 3.73 26.30 -16.11
C ARG A 121 2.98 25.27 -16.93
N CYS A 122 2.19 24.44 -16.27
CA CYS A 122 1.24 23.55 -16.93
C CYS A 122 -0.16 24.17 -16.94
N PRO A 123 -0.92 24.07 -18.05
CA PRO A 123 -0.68 23.25 -19.24
C PRO A 123 0.18 23.91 -20.35
N GLN A 124 0.89 25.01 -20.08
CA GLN A 124 1.72 25.71 -21.07
C GLN A 124 3.12 25.06 -21.26
N ASP A 125 4.18 25.81 -21.01
CA ASP A 125 5.59 25.48 -21.23
C ASP A 125 6.22 24.68 -20.06
N GLY A 126 5.46 23.75 -19.49
CA GLY A 126 5.85 22.98 -18.30
C GLY A 126 6.16 21.50 -18.56
N VAL A 127 6.70 20.87 -17.53
CA VAL A 127 6.84 19.41 -17.41
C VAL A 127 6.31 18.96 -16.05
N TYR A 128 5.85 17.73 -15.96
CA TYR A 128 5.50 17.13 -14.68
C TYR A 128 5.96 15.69 -14.60
N LEU A 129 6.30 15.26 -13.39
CA LEU A 129 6.56 13.87 -13.06
C LEU A 129 5.43 13.35 -12.18
N ASP A 130 4.87 12.20 -12.57
CA ASP A 130 3.93 11.45 -11.76
C ASP A 130 4.68 10.33 -11.06
N VAL A 131 4.56 10.30 -9.74
CA VAL A 131 5.07 9.22 -8.89
C VAL A 131 3.91 8.34 -8.45
N THR A 132 3.90 7.11 -8.92
CA THR A 132 2.89 6.09 -8.64
C THR A 132 3.52 4.93 -7.87
N PRO A 133 2.74 4.10 -7.16
CA PRO A 133 3.30 2.88 -6.59
C PRO A 133 3.64 1.91 -7.73
N SER A 134 4.84 1.31 -7.68
CA SER A 134 5.22 0.21 -8.57
C SER A 134 5.28 -1.06 -7.73
N TYR A 135 4.14 -1.74 -7.62
CA TYR A 135 3.97 -2.92 -6.78
C TYR A 135 3.52 -4.11 -7.64
N PRO A 136 4.03 -5.34 -7.41
CA PRO A 136 4.94 -5.75 -6.33
C PRO A 136 6.43 -5.45 -6.56
N ASP A 137 6.79 -4.94 -7.73
CA ASP A 137 8.15 -5.15 -8.25
C ASP A 137 9.20 -4.09 -7.87
N ALA A 138 8.84 -2.82 -7.66
CA ALA A 138 9.84 -1.74 -7.66
C ALA A 138 9.50 -0.49 -6.82
N GLY A 139 8.83 -0.61 -5.68
CA GLY A 139 8.57 0.51 -4.76
C GLY A 139 7.70 1.62 -5.37
N ILE A 140 8.30 2.54 -6.13
CA ILE A 140 7.61 3.56 -6.91
C ILE A 140 7.98 3.51 -8.40
N GLY A 141 7.02 3.87 -9.25
CA GLY A 141 7.24 4.25 -10.63
C GLY A 141 7.27 5.77 -10.75
N VAL A 142 8.12 6.29 -11.63
CA VAL A 142 8.19 7.71 -11.98
C VAL A 142 8.11 7.85 -13.48
N THR A 143 7.16 8.66 -13.96
CA THR A 143 7.08 9.00 -15.38
C THR A 143 7.05 10.51 -15.55
N LEU A 144 7.96 11.03 -16.37
CA LEU A 144 8.11 12.45 -16.70
C LEU A 144 7.45 12.75 -18.04
N TYR A 145 6.64 13.81 -18.11
CA TYR A 145 5.91 14.24 -19.30
C TYR A 145 6.10 15.73 -19.61
N LEU A 146 5.98 16.10 -20.89
CA LEU A 146 5.70 17.48 -21.32
C LEU A 146 4.21 17.80 -21.14
N CYS A 147 3.91 19.03 -20.73
CA CYS A 147 2.54 19.58 -20.80
C CYS A 147 2.16 19.91 -22.26
N PRO A 148 0.88 19.85 -22.66
CA PRO A 148 -0.34 19.73 -21.83
C PRO A 148 -0.89 18.31 -21.59
N ASP A 149 -0.59 17.33 -22.47
CA ASP A 149 -1.18 15.99 -22.48
C ASP A 149 -0.07 14.92 -22.41
N PRO A 150 -0.17 13.86 -21.59
CA PRO A 150 0.80 12.77 -21.56
C PRO A 150 0.97 11.98 -22.87
N LYS A 151 -0.03 11.95 -23.77
CA LYS A 151 0.01 11.14 -25.00
C LYS A 151 1.13 11.58 -25.94
N GLY A 152 2.13 10.71 -26.12
CA GLY A 152 3.28 10.94 -27.00
C GLY A 152 4.33 11.91 -26.44
N ASN A 153 4.15 12.38 -25.20
CA ASN A 153 4.95 13.41 -24.56
C ASN A 153 5.76 12.90 -23.35
N MET A 154 5.85 11.57 -23.18
CA MET A 154 6.68 10.94 -22.18
C MET A 154 8.16 11.18 -22.51
N LEU A 155 8.89 11.74 -21.55
CA LEU A 155 10.30 12.07 -21.68
C LEU A 155 11.20 11.02 -21.03
N LEU A 156 10.77 10.46 -19.89
CA LEU A 156 11.59 9.60 -19.06
C LEU A 156 10.70 8.71 -18.20
N GLN A 157 11.15 7.49 -17.96
CA GLN A 157 10.53 6.56 -17.03
C GLN A 157 11.61 5.97 -16.12
N ALA A 158 11.29 5.82 -14.84
CA ALA A 158 12.13 5.16 -13.86
C ALA A 158 11.27 4.35 -12.91
N GLU A 159 11.85 3.34 -12.31
CA GLU A 159 11.23 2.57 -11.23
C GLU A 159 12.28 2.16 -10.22
N GLY A 160 11.87 1.94 -8.98
CA GLY A 160 12.74 1.44 -7.92
C GLY A 160 12.46 2.06 -6.56
N ASP A 161 13.27 1.62 -5.61
CA ASP A 161 13.20 2.11 -4.25
C ASP A 161 13.88 3.47 -4.08
N VAL A 162 13.21 4.34 -3.35
CA VAL A 162 13.82 5.58 -2.88
C VAL A 162 14.59 5.28 -1.61
N ASP A 163 15.90 5.52 -1.63
CA ASP A 163 16.75 5.26 -0.48
C ASP A 163 16.40 6.14 0.74
N ALA A 164 17.03 5.85 1.88
CA ALA A 164 16.80 6.61 3.12
C ALA A 164 17.15 8.11 2.99
N ALA A 165 17.97 8.49 2.01
CA ALA A 165 18.32 9.88 1.70
C ALA A 165 17.35 10.53 0.70
N GLY A 166 16.25 9.86 0.34
CA GLY A 166 15.26 10.37 -0.61
C GLY A 166 15.70 10.24 -2.06
N LYS A 167 16.64 9.35 -2.41
CA LYS A 167 17.18 9.25 -3.78
C LYS A 167 16.72 7.99 -4.49
N LEU A 168 16.11 8.19 -5.66
CA LEU A 168 15.93 7.16 -6.68
C LEU A 168 17.04 7.31 -7.72
N ARG A 169 17.80 6.24 -7.95
CA ARG A 169 18.87 6.17 -8.96
C ARG A 169 18.45 5.23 -10.06
N PHE A 170 18.66 5.64 -11.30
CA PHE A 170 18.29 4.86 -12.48
C PHE A 170 19.16 5.24 -13.68
N ASP A 171 19.20 4.39 -14.69
CA ASP A 171 19.87 4.66 -15.95
C ASP A 171 18.86 5.11 -17.01
N ASP A 172 19.20 6.16 -17.75
CA ASP A 172 18.41 6.73 -18.83
C ASP A 172 19.26 6.73 -20.11
N ALA A 173 19.16 5.65 -20.88
CA ALA A 173 19.92 5.45 -22.13
C ALA A 173 21.45 5.65 -21.96
N GLY A 174 22.02 5.10 -20.88
CA GLY A 174 23.44 5.22 -20.55
C GLY A 174 23.80 6.51 -19.82
N CYS A 175 22.82 7.38 -19.51
CA CYS A 175 23.00 8.49 -18.60
C CYS A 175 22.50 8.12 -17.19
N PRO A 176 23.39 7.95 -16.20
CA PRO A 176 22.96 7.72 -14.83
C PRO A 176 22.28 8.99 -14.28
N ARG A 177 21.05 8.83 -13.78
CA ARG A 177 20.22 9.92 -13.27
C ARG A 177 19.90 9.69 -11.81
N VAL A 178 19.65 10.79 -11.10
CA VAL A 178 19.20 10.76 -9.70
C VAL A 178 18.01 11.71 -9.53
N LEU A 179 16.90 11.15 -9.07
CA LEU A 179 15.78 11.92 -8.53
C LEU A 179 15.94 12.01 -7.02
N THR A 180 16.09 13.23 -6.50
CA THR A 180 16.16 13.49 -5.06
C THR A 180 14.86 14.12 -4.60
N PHE A 181 14.13 13.41 -3.74
CA PHE A 181 12.86 13.82 -3.18
C PHE A 181 13.02 14.50 -1.83
N THR A 182 12.18 15.51 -1.62
CA THR A 182 11.92 16.16 -0.35
C THR A 182 10.40 16.19 -0.15
N GLN A 183 9.93 16.67 1.01
CA GLN A 183 8.50 16.74 1.28
C GLN A 183 7.74 17.49 0.17
N ASP A 184 8.27 18.62 -0.29
CA ASP A 184 7.54 19.53 -1.20
C ASP A 184 8.13 19.62 -2.61
N ALA A 185 9.21 18.89 -2.90
CA ALA A 185 9.92 18.99 -4.17
C ALA A 185 10.65 17.71 -4.58
N ALA A 186 10.92 17.58 -5.87
CA ALA A 186 11.82 16.59 -6.43
C ALA A 186 12.85 17.29 -7.32
N THR A 187 14.10 16.83 -7.32
CA THR A 187 15.15 17.36 -8.20
C THR A 187 15.72 16.23 -9.04
N LEU A 188 15.62 16.36 -10.37
CA LEU A 188 16.29 15.49 -11.33
C LEU A 188 17.69 16.02 -11.59
N SER A 189 18.69 15.17 -11.49
CA SER A 189 20.10 15.50 -11.73
C SER A 189 20.79 14.40 -12.54
N ALA A 190 21.83 14.80 -13.28
CA ALA A 190 22.70 13.91 -14.03
C ALA A 190 24.15 14.45 -14.01
N PRO A 191 25.17 13.59 -14.17
CA PRO A 191 26.54 14.02 -14.40
C PRO A 191 26.66 14.91 -15.64
N LYS A 192 27.63 15.84 -15.62
CA LYS A 192 27.99 16.65 -16.79
C LYS A 192 28.92 15.85 -17.70
N THR A 193 28.33 15.03 -18.57
CA THR A 193 29.03 14.21 -19.56
C THR A 193 28.37 14.41 -20.92
N GLU A 194 29.12 14.17 -22.00
CA GLU A 194 28.58 14.29 -23.37
C GLU A 194 27.33 13.42 -23.60
N VAL A 195 27.27 12.26 -22.93
CA VAL A 195 26.12 11.33 -22.97
C VAL A 195 24.89 11.95 -22.29
N CYS A 196 25.07 12.62 -21.15
CA CYS A 196 23.98 13.19 -20.35
C CYS A 196 23.56 14.60 -20.76
N GLU A 197 24.42 15.35 -21.44
CA GLU A 197 24.16 16.71 -21.93
C GLU A 197 23.16 16.74 -23.10
N ARG A 198 22.93 15.60 -23.75
CA ARG A 198 21.85 15.42 -24.75
C ARG A 198 20.51 15.13 -24.05
N GLY A 199 19.90 16.13 -23.41
CA GLY A 199 18.44 16.11 -23.23
C GLY A 199 17.82 16.44 -21.87
N ALA A 200 18.56 16.66 -20.78
CA ALA A 200 17.96 17.22 -19.56
C ALA A 200 18.99 17.81 -18.60
N ASP A 201 19.00 19.14 -18.51
CA ASP A 201 19.63 19.85 -17.39
C ASP A 201 19.03 19.40 -16.05
N SER A 202 19.74 19.71 -14.97
CA SER A 202 19.18 19.55 -13.64
C SER A 202 17.87 20.36 -13.53
N ARG A 203 16.79 19.71 -13.10
CA ARG A 203 15.45 20.31 -13.01
C ARG A 203 14.88 20.13 -11.61
N ALA A 204 14.32 21.20 -11.07
CA ALA A 204 13.60 21.19 -9.80
C ALA A 204 12.10 21.26 -10.05
N PHE A 205 11.36 20.34 -9.43
CA PHE A 205 9.91 20.20 -9.52
C PHE A 205 9.32 20.48 -8.15
N ARG A 206 8.20 21.21 -8.09
CA ARG A 206 7.42 21.37 -6.86
C ARG A 206 6.28 20.39 -6.85
N ARG A 207 6.02 19.77 -5.71
CA ARG A 207 4.87 18.90 -5.49
C ARG A 207 3.58 19.70 -5.68
N ASP A 208 2.66 19.17 -6.48
CA ASP A 208 1.30 19.67 -6.59
C ASP A 208 0.45 19.06 -5.46
N PRO A 209 0.02 19.85 -4.46
CA PRO A 209 -0.75 19.33 -3.33
C PRO A 209 -2.15 18.86 -3.75
N ALA A 210 -2.73 19.37 -4.83
CA ALA A 210 -4.05 18.98 -5.31
C ALA A 210 -4.02 17.64 -6.08
N LYS A 211 -2.85 17.28 -6.62
CA LYS A 211 -2.62 16.04 -7.39
C LYS A 211 -1.62 15.10 -6.68
N SER A 212 -1.57 15.13 -5.35
CA SER A 212 -0.73 14.25 -4.52
C SER A 212 -1.57 13.44 -3.51
N PRO A 213 -1.55 12.08 -3.56
CA PRO A 213 -1.03 11.27 -4.63
C PRO A 213 -1.82 11.52 -5.93
N TYR A 214 -1.18 11.21 -7.05
CA TYR A 214 -1.84 11.26 -8.33
C TYR A 214 -2.77 10.04 -8.42
N LEU A 215 -4.07 10.29 -8.61
CA LEU A 215 -5.03 9.27 -9.00
C LEU A 215 -5.05 9.31 -10.51
N GLY A 216 -4.62 8.25 -11.19
CA GLY A 216 -4.71 8.16 -12.65
C GLY A 216 -6.13 8.53 -13.11
N GLU A 217 -6.24 9.51 -14.00
CA GLU A 217 -7.47 9.83 -14.72
C GLU A 217 -7.67 8.91 -15.92
#